data_AF-A0A943BG78-F1
#
_entry.id   AF-A0A943BG78-F1
#
_cell.length_a   1.000
_cell.length_b   1.000
_cell.length_c   1.000
_cell.angle_alpha   90.00
_cell.angle_beta   90.00
_cell.angle_gamma   90.00
#
_symmetry.space_group_name_H-M   'P 1'
#
loop_
_entity.id
_entity.type
_entity.pdbx_description
1 polymer ?
#
loop_
_entity_poly.entity_id
_entity_poly.type
_entity_poly.pdbx_seq_one_letter_code
_entity_poly.pdbx_strand_id
1 'polypeptide(L)'
;MAKKIDTSYQARMDGMIYALRLVEKEGIEALKKDIEFRGANFVPLEINRETMVEIYGMLAARITQTMLTMVLATLRDSKGWGEKRLKDFKEMFEKKCIEVDALDPNGEHYARISDYAKLLEKECGIKMDLETILKVQQDTDKTDKRLEEK
;
A
#
# COMPACT_ATOMS: atom_id res chain seq x y z
N MET A 1 26.19 -38.73 -1.44
CA MET A 1 26.04 -37.37 -0.88
C MET A 1 25.45 -36.48 -1.97
N ALA A 2 24.20 -36.03 -1.82
CA ALA A 2 23.56 -35.15 -2.79
C ALA A 2 24.27 -33.78 -2.77
N LYS A 3 24.72 -33.32 -3.94
CA LYS A 3 25.38 -32.03 -4.13
C LYS A 3 24.34 -30.96 -3.81
N LYS A 4 24.50 -30.24 -2.69
CA LYS A 4 23.62 -29.13 -2.31
C LYS A 4 23.68 -28.12 -3.46
N ILE A 5 22.60 -28.02 -4.24
CA ILE A 5 22.50 -27.01 -5.31
C ILE A 5 22.75 -25.66 -4.64
N ASP A 6 23.70 -24.90 -5.17
CA ASP A 6 23.96 -23.55 -4.69
C ASP A 6 22.73 -22.71 -5.01
N THR A 7 21.88 -22.51 -4.00
CA THR A 7 20.62 -21.76 -4.10
C THR A 7 20.84 -20.35 -4.61
N SER A 8 22.04 -19.79 -4.41
CA SER A 8 22.43 -18.48 -4.94
C SER A 8 22.62 -18.50 -6.46
N TYR A 9 23.19 -19.58 -7.02
CA TYR A 9 23.35 -19.71 -8.47
C TYR A 9 21.99 -19.84 -9.17
N GLN A 10 21.10 -20.68 -8.64
CA GLN A 10 19.77 -20.88 -9.21
C GLN A 10 18.96 -19.57 -9.20
N ALA A 11 18.94 -18.86 -8.07
CA ALA A 11 18.23 -17.58 -7.96
C ALA A 11 18.73 -16.51 -8.94
N ARG A 12 20.06 -16.44 -9.20
CA ARG A 12 20.61 -15.53 -10.22
C ARG A 12 20.16 -15.92 -11.62
N MET A 13 20.10 -17.22 -11.91
CA MET A 13 19.67 -17.72 -13.22
C MET A 13 18.18 -17.45 -13.46
N ASP A 14 17.35 -17.70 -12.44
CA ASP A 14 15.91 -17.42 -12.50
C ASP A 14 15.64 -15.93 -12.72
N GLY A 15 16.41 -15.05 -12.06
CA GLY A 15 16.35 -13.60 -12.30
C GLY A 15 16.74 -13.19 -13.71
N MET A 16 17.79 -13.79 -14.28
CA MET A 16 18.18 -13.53 -15.68
C MET A 16 17.12 -14.01 -16.67
N ILE A 17 16.54 -15.20 -16.46
CA ILE A 17 15.48 -15.76 -17.31
C ILE A 17 14.21 -14.89 -17.23
N TYR A 18 13.83 -14.46 -16.03
CA TYR A 18 12.69 -13.56 -15.84
C TYR A 18 12.90 -12.22 -16.57
N ALA A 19 14.06 -11.59 -16.36
CA ALA A 19 14.38 -10.31 -17.00
C ALA A 19 14.35 -10.41 -18.53
N LEU A 20 14.94 -11.48 -19.09
CA LEU A 20 14.90 -11.74 -20.53
C LEU A 20 13.45 -11.88 -21.03
N ARG A 21 12.64 -12.71 -20.36
CA ARG A 21 11.23 -12.91 -20.72
C ARG A 21 10.42 -11.62 -20.68
N LEU A 22 10.63 -10.79 -19.67
CA LEU A 22 9.92 -9.51 -19.53
C LEU A 22 10.31 -8.54 -20.65
N VAL A 23 11.59 -8.45 -20.99
CA VAL A 23 12.07 -7.61 -22.09
C VAL A 23 11.54 -8.09 -23.44
N GLU A 24 11.54 -9.39 -23.69
CA GLU A 24 11.01 -9.99 -24.93
C GLU A 24 9.51 -9.70 -25.10
N LYS A 25 8.75 -9.66 -23.99
CA LYS A 25 7.30 -9.48 -24.01
C LYS A 25 6.87 -8.01 -24.00
N GLU A 26 7.51 -7.17 -23.18
CA GLU A 26 7.01 -5.83 -22.82
C GLU A 26 8.07 -4.73 -22.99
N GLY A 27 9.28 -5.08 -23.44
CA GLY A 27 10.37 -4.15 -23.73
C GLY A 27 11.20 -3.73 -22.51
N ILE A 28 12.28 -2.98 -22.78
CA ILE A 28 13.27 -2.59 -21.77
C ILE A 28 12.71 -1.64 -20.70
N GLU A 29 11.77 -0.77 -21.07
CA GLU A 29 11.15 0.18 -20.11
C GLU A 29 10.25 -0.52 -19.09
N ALA A 30 9.61 -1.63 -19.47
CA ALA A 30 8.87 -2.47 -18.53
C ALA A 30 9.80 -3.11 -17.49
N LEU A 31 10.97 -3.60 -17.92
CA LEU A 31 11.98 -4.14 -17.01
C LEU A 31 12.51 -3.07 -16.03
N LYS A 32 12.76 -1.84 -16.48
CA LYS A 32 13.23 -0.76 -15.59
C LYS A 32 12.21 -0.44 -14.49
N LYS A 33 10.93 -0.31 -14.85
CA LYS A 33 9.85 -0.08 -13.89
C LYS A 33 9.71 -1.24 -12.91
N ASP A 34 9.82 -2.48 -13.40
CA ASP A 34 9.72 -3.67 -12.56
C ASP A 34 10.91 -3.80 -11.58
N ILE A 35 12.13 -3.46 -12.00
CA ILE A 35 13.31 -3.41 -11.11
C ILE A 35 13.13 -2.36 -10.01
N GLU A 36 12.69 -1.15 -10.36
CA GLU A 36 12.44 -0.07 -9.39
C GLU A 36 11.38 -0.50 -8.36
N PHE A 37 10.27 -1.05 -8.86
CA PHE A 37 9.16 -1.49 -8.03
C PHE A 37 9.55 -2.65 -7.10
N ARG A 38 10.21 -3.70 -7.61
CA ARG A 38 10.66 -4.84 -6.81
C ARG A 38 11.74 -4.45 -5.79
N GLY A 39 12.65 -3.55 -6.17
CA GLY A 39 13.71 -3.03 -5.30
C GLY A 39 13.18 -2.19 -4.14
N ALA A 40 12.13 -1.40 -4.37
CA ALA A 40 11.48 -0.62 -3.33
C ALA A 40 10.65 -1.47 -2.35
N ASN A 41 10.12 -2.62 -2.81
CA ASN A 41 9.11 -3.39 -2.08
C ASN A 41 9.57 -4.78 -1.62
N PHE A 42 10.85 -5.14 -1.79
CA PHE A 42 11.41 -6.45 -1.44
C PHE A 42 10.57 -7.64 -1.95
N VAL A 43 10.15 -7.58 -3.22
CA VAL A 43 9.24 -8.57 -3.82
C VAL A 43 10.03 -9.70 -4.48
N PRO A 44 9.93 -10.95 -4.00
CA PRO A 44 10.52 -12.12 -4.66
C PRO A 44 10.09 -12.30 -6.13
N LEU A 45 10.97 -12.88 -6.95
CA LEU A 45 10.74 -13.11 -8.38
C LEU A 45 9.60 -14.11 -8.65
N GLU A 46 9.34 -15.00 -7.69
CA GLU A 46 8.31 -16.03 -7.73
C GLU A 46 6.89 -15.44 -7.68
N ILE A 47 6.77 -14.16 -7.30
CA ILE A 47 5.49 -13.47 -7.20
C ILE A 47 5.13 -12.88 -8.57
N ASN A 48 4.10 -13.45 -9.19
CA ASN A 48 3.52 -12.94 -10.43
C ASN A 48 2.58 -11.75 -10.14
N ARG A 49 2.09 -11.07 -11.19
CA ARG A 49 1.26 -9.87 -11.04
C ARG A 49 -0.07 -10.13 -10.31
N GLU A 50 -0.69 -11.29 -10.50
CA GLU A 50 -1.93 -11.66 -9.82
C GLU A 50 -1.68 -11.87 -8.32
N THR A 51 -0.61 -12.60 -7.99
CA THR A 51 -0.14 -12.78 -6.61
C THR A 51 0.27 -11.44 -5.98
N MET A 52 0.78 -10.48 -6.75
CA MET A 52 1.06 -9.12 -6.24
C MET A 52 -0.19 -8.38 -5.81
N VAL A 53 -1.28 -8.47 -6.58
CA VAL A 53 -2.57 -7.85 -6.22
C VAL A 53 -3.13 -8.49 -4.95
N GLU A 54 -3.06 -9.81 -4.84
CA GLU A 54 -3.47 -10.53 -3.63
C GLU A 54 -2.64 -10.15 -2.40
N ILE A 55 -1.32 -10.05 -2.56
CA ILE A 55 -0.40 -9.62 -1.49
C ILE A 55 -0.70 -8.18 -1.07
N TYR A 56 -0.92 -7.29 -2.03
CA TYR A 56 -1.28 -5.90 -1.73
C TYR A 56 -2.58 -5.82 -0.92
N GLY A 57 -3.61 -6.55 -1.34
CA GLY A 57 -4.88 -6.63 -0.61
C GLY A 57 -4.70 -7.21 0.80
N MET A 58 -3.88 -8.27 0.94
CA MET A 58 -3.57 -8.88 2.23
C MET A 58 -2.81 -7.92 3.15
N LEU A 59 -1.81 -7.20 2.63
CA LEU A 59 -1.03 -6.23 3.38
C LEU A 59 -1.90 -5.05 3.82
N ALA A 60 -2.71 -4.49 2.91
CA ALA A 60 -3.64 -3.41 3.23
C ALA A 60 -4.64 -3.82 4.32
N ALA A 61 -5.24 -5.01 4.20
CA ALA A 61 -6.14 -5.55 5.22
C ALA A 61 -5.42 -5.74 6.56
N ARG A 62 -4.21 -6.31 6.56
CA ARG A 62 -3.43 -6.53 7.77
C ARG A 62 -3.06 -5.22 8.46
N ILE A 63 -2.53 -4.25 7.71
CA ILE A 63 -2.15 -2.93 8.24
C ILE A 63 -3.37 -2.25 8.85
N THR A 64 -4.50 -2.22 8.13
CA THR A 64 -5.72 -1.57 8.60
C THR A 64 -6.26 -2.23 9.86
N GLN A 65 -6.37 -3.56 9.90
CA GLN A 65 -6.88 -4.27 11.07
C GLN A 65 -5.96 -4.15 12.28
N THR A 66 -4.64 -4.22 12.06
CA THR A 66 -3.65 -4.07 13.14
C THR A 66 -3.71 -2.66 13.72
N MET A 67 -3.67 -1.63 12.88
CA MET A 67 -3.72 -0.23 13.32
C MET A 67 -5.02 0.08 14.05
N LEU A 68 -6.17 -0.28 13.48
CA LEU A 68 -7.47 -0.01 14.07
C LEU A 68 -7.62 -0.72 15.43
N THR A 69 -7.19 -1.97 15.53
CA THR A 69 -7.19 -2.72 16.80
C THR A 69 -6.34 -2.01 17.85
N MET A 70 -5.12 -1.59 17.50
CA MET A 70 -4.22 -0.89 18.43
C MET A 70 -4.77 0.48 18.85
N VAL A 71 -5.39 1.23 17.94
CA VAL A 71 -6.03 2.52 18.26
C VAL A 71 -7.20 2.32 19.22
N LEU A 72 -8.09 1.35 18.96
CA LEU A 72 -9.23 1.06 19.84
C LEU A 72 -8.78 0.59 21.23
N ALA A 73 -7.77 -0.28 21.30
CA ALA A 73 -7.17 -0.70 22.56
C ALA A 73 -6.56 0.49 23.32
N THR A 74 -5.81 1.35 22.63
CA THR A 74 -5.23 2.57 23.21
C THR A 74 -6.30 3.52 23.74
N LEU A 75 -7.40 3.72 23.01
CA LEU A 75 -8.52 4.57 23.45
C LEU A 75 -9.24 3.97 24.66
N ARG A 76 -9.40 2.65 24.72
CA ARG A 76 -9.93 1.95 25.90
C ARG A 76 -9.03 2.17 27.11
N ASP A 77 -7.74 1.95 26.97
CA ASP A 77 -6.80 1.96 28.10
C ASP A 77 -6.48 3.38 28.58
N SER A 78 -6.30 4.32 27.65
CA SER A 78 -5.91 5.70 28.00
C SER A 78 -7.09 6.62 28.34
N LYS A 79 -8.28 6.36 27.78
CA LYS A 79 -9.48 7.21 27.96
C LYS A 79 -10.64 6.51 28.64
N GLY A 80 -10.53 5.21 28.94
CA GLY A 80 -11.62 4.42 29.53
C GLY A 80 -12.82 4.28 28.60
N TRP A 81 -12.64 4.37 27.27
CA TRP A 81 -13.76 4.30 26.34
C TRP A 81 -14.42 2.92 26.38
N GLY A 82 -15.72 2.92 26.65
CA GLY A 82 -16.56 1.73 26.60
C GLY A 82 -17.07 1.42 25.19
N GLU A 83 -17.78 0.30 25.07
CA GLU A 83 -18.22 -0.30 23.80
C GLU A 83 -18.83 0.70 22.81
N LYS A 84 -19.80 1.52 23.24
CA LYS A 84 -20.49 2.47 22.36
C LYS A 84 -19.52 3.44 21.67
N ARG A 85 -18.65 4.10 22.43
CA ARG A 85 -17.68 5.07 21.88
C ARG A 85 -16.67 4.41 20.95
N LEU A 86 -16.26 3.17 21.27
CA LEU A 86 -15.33 2.42 20.43
C LEU A 86 -15.97 2.01 19.10
N LYS A 87 -17.25 1.59 19.11
CA LYS A 87 -18.01 1.31 17.88
C LYS A 87 -18.19 2.56 17.04
N ASP A 88 -18.61 3.67 17.65
CA ASP A 88 -18.78 4.95 16.94
C ASP A 88 -17.46 5.42 16.28
N PHE A 89 -16.33 5.29 16.98
CA PHE A 89 -15.01 5.60 16.43
C PHE A 89 -14.65 4.66 15.28
N LYS A 90 -14.86 3.35 15.46
CA LYS A 90 -14.56 2.33 14.45
C LYS A 90 -15.30 2.63 13.14
N GLU A 91 -16.60 2.87 13.22
CA GLU A 91 -17.45 3.19 12.05
C GLU A 91 -16.98 4.47 11.35
N MET A 92 -16.65 5.51 12.11
CA MET A 92 -16.15 6.77 11.55
C MET A 92 -14.78 6.61 10.88
N PHE A 93 -13.88 5.83 11.48
CA PHE A 93 -12.57 5.54 10.92
C PHE A 93 -12.70 4.78 9.59
N GLU A 94 -13.52 3.72 9.56
CA GLU A 94 -13.77 2.94 8.35
C GLU A 94 -14.40 3.79 7.24
N LYS A 95 -15.34 4.68 7.59
CA LYS A 95 -15.92 5.65 6.65
C LYS A 95 -14.87 6.55 6.01
N LYS A 96 -13.94 7.09 6.81
CA LYS A 96 -12.84 7.92 6.30
C LYS A 96 -11.90 7.14 5.37
N CYS A 97 -11.62 5.87 5.67
CA CYS A 97 -10.84 5.02 4.76
C CYS A 97 -11.53 4.87 3.39
N ILE A 98 -12.85 4.67 3.38
CA ILE A 98 -13.63 4.57 2.14
C ILE A 98 -13.63 5.90 1.39
N GLU A 99 -13.81 7.03 2.07
CA GLU A 99 -13.82 8.36 1.44
C GLU A 99 -12.49 8.71 0.77
N VAL A 100 -11.36 8.24 1.32
CA VAL A 100 -10.03 8.43 0.71
C VAL A 100 -9.84 7.56 -0.53
N ASP A 101 -10.36 6.33 -0.53
CA ASP A 101 -10.21 5.39 -1.64
C ASP A 101 -11.23 5.61 -2.78
N ALA A 102 -12.37 6.24 -2.47
CA ALA A 102 -13.46 6.45 -3.42
C ALA A 102 -13.20 7.63 -4.36
N LEU A 103 -13.64 7.46 -5.61
CA LEU A 103 -13.66 8.50 -6.63
C LEU A 103 -15.06 9.12 -6.77
N ASP A 104 -15.09 10.43 -6.96
CA ASP A 104 -16.25 11.22 -7.29
C ASP A 104 -16.71 10.96 -8.75
N PRO A 105 -17.89 11.45 -9.16
CA PRO A 105 -18.39 11.28 -10.52
C PRO A 105 -17.50 11.88 -11.62
N ASN A 106 -16.56 12.75 -11.27
CA ASN A 106 -15.59 13.35 -12.18
C ASN A 106 -14.27 12.59 -12.19
N GLY A 107 -14.17 11.46 -11.47
CA GLY A 107 -12.98 10.64 -11.30
C GLY A 107 -11.88 11.31 -10.46
N GLU A 108 -12.25 12.16 -9.51
CA GLU A 108 -11.33 12.72 -8.50
C GLU A 108 -11.59 12.09 -7.13
N HIS A 109 -10.59 12.01 -6.26
CA HIS A 109 -10.80 11.46 -4.91
C HIS A 109 -11.68 12.37 -4.06
N TYR A 110 -12.66 11.80 -3.33
CA TYR A 110 -13.50 12.57 -2.40
C TYR A 110 -12.71 13.24 -1.27
N ALA A 111 -11.62 12.62 -0.84
CA ALA A 111 -10.68 13.18 0.13
C ALA A 111 -9.26 12.66 -0.13
N ARG A 112 -8.24 13.45 0.23
CA ARG A 112 -6.85 12.99 0.24
C ARG A 112 -6.36 12.77 1.68
N ILE A 113 -5.51 11.76 1.90
CA ILE A 113 -4.85 11.57 3.21
C ILE A 113 -4.04 12.81 3.59
N SER A 114 -3.40 13.45 2.60
CA SER A 114 -2.68 14.70 2.79
C SER A 114 -3.54 15.82 3.37
N ASP A 115 -4.84 15.84 3.06
CA ASP A 115 -5.75 16.89 3.55
C ASP A 115 -6.02 16.70 5.04
N TYR A 116 -6.21 15.45 5.49
CA TYR A 116 -6.33 15.15 6.92
C TYR A 116 -5.03 15.43 7.67
N ALA A 117 -3.87 15.12 7.11
CA ALA A 117 -2.58 15.44 7.73
C ALA A 117 -2.42 16.96 7.95
N LYS A 118 -2.72 17.77 6.92
CA LYS A 118 -2.69 19.24 7.01
C LYS A 118 -3.73 19.78 7.99
N LEU A 119 -4.92 19.18 8.03
CA LEU A 119 -5.99 19.56 8.95
C LEU A 119 -5.57 19.31 10.41
N LEU A 120 -5.00 18.15 10.70
CA LEU A 120 -4.50 17.79 12.04
C LEU A 120 -3.37 18.70 12.50
N GLU A 121 -2.46 19.09 11.59
CA GLU A 121 -1.42 20.07 11.92
C GLU A 121 -2.05 21.44 12.21
N LYS A 122 -2.95 21.91 11.36
CA LYS A 122 -3.58 23.23 11.48
C LYS A 122 -4.46 23.37 12.73
N GLU A 123 -5.28 22.37 13.03
CA GLU A 123 -6.32 22.46 14.07
C GLU A 123 -5.88 21.88 15.41
N CYS A 124 -5.03 20.85 15.38
CA CYS A 124 -4.62 20.11 16.59
C CYS A 124 -3.12 20.25 16.88
N GLY A 125 -2.33 20.88 16.00
CA GLY A 125 -0.88 20.97 16.15
C GLY A 125 -0.14 19.64 15.98
N ILE A 126 -0.82 18.61 15.46
CA ILE A 126 -0.25 17.27 15.30
C ILE A 126 0.39 17.17 13.93
N LYS A 127 1.73 17.09 13.89
CA LYS A 127 2.48 16.92 12.65
C LYS A 127 2.57 15.44 12.28
N MET A 128 2.12 15.12 11.08
CA MET A 128 2.33 13.83 10.44
C MET A 128 3.52 13.92 9.48
N ASP A 129 4.06 12.77 9.09
CA ASP A 129 5.07 12.69 8.03
C ASP A 129 4.44 12.97 6.66
N LEU A 130 4.30 14.25 6.33
CA LEU A 130 3.63 14.70 5.12
C LEU A 130 4.41 14.31 3.85
N GLU A 131 5.73 14.22 3.92
CA GLU A 131 6.57 13.82 2.79
C GLU A 131 6.26 12.38 2.38
N THR A 132 6.27 11.46 3.35
CA THR A 132 5.91 10.06 3.10
C THR A 132 4.46 9.92 2.63
N ILE A 133 3.52 10.65 3.24
CA ILE A 133 2.10 10.63 2.84
C ILE A 133 1.94 11.05 1.37
N LEU A 134 2.57 12.15 0.96
CA LEU A 134 2.48 12.64 -0.41
C LEU A 134 3.11 11.66 -1.41
N LYS A 135 4.23 11.04 -1.04
CA LYS A 135 4.86 10.01 -1.88
C LYS A 135 3.96 8.81 -2.10
N VAL A 136 3.40 8.24 -1.03
CA VAL A 136 2.47 7.10 -1.11
C VAL A 136 1.24 7.44 -1.95
N GLN A 137 0.69 8.64 -1.77
CA GLN A 137 -0.47 9.09 -2.54
C GLN A 137 -0.13 9.22 -4.03
N GLN A 138 1.01 9.82 -4.38
CA GLN A 138 1.45 9.90 -5.77
C GLN A 138 1.65 8.52 -6.41
N ASP A 139 2.23 7.57 -5.67
CA ASP A 139 2.45 6.22 -6.18
C ASP A 139 1.14 5.45 -6.34
N THR A 140 0.18 5.66 -5.42
CA THR A 140 -1.17 5.11 -5.53
C THR A 140 -1.88 5.64 -6.77
N ASP A 141 -1.90 6.98 -6.96
CA ASP A 141 -2.54 7.64 -8.10
C ASP A 141 -1.97 7.15 -9.45
N LYS A 142 -0.64 6.97 -9.56
CA LYS A 142 0.00 6.46 -10.78
C LYS A 142 -0.41 5.03 -11.13
N THR A 143 -0.84 4.24 -10.14
CA THR A 143 -1.22 2.84 -10.32
C THR A 143 -2.72 2.63 -10.40
N ASP A 144 -3.52 3.66 -10.08
CA ASP A 144 -4.96 3.62 -10.11
C ASP A 144 -5.50 3.83 -11.52
N LYS A 145 -5.77 2.72 -12.21
CA LYS A 145 -6.33 2.72 -13.56
C LYS A 145 -7.66 3.47 -13.67
N ARG A 146 -8.41 3.61 -12.58
CA ARG A 146 -9.69 4.35 -12.58
C ARG A 146 -9.48 5.84 -12.90
N LEU A 147 -8.28 6.38 -12.67
CA LEU A 147 -7.92 7.75 -12.98
C LEU A 147 -7.52 7.97 -14.46
N GLU A 148 -7.26 6.90 -15.21
CA GLU A 148 -6.85 6.95 -16.63
C GLU A 148 -8.06 7.00 -17.60
N GLU A 149 -9.27 6.66 -17.14
CA GLU A 149 -10.49 6.53 -17.97
C GLU A 149 -11.26 7.85 -18.19
N LYS A 150 -10.61 9.01 -18.02
CA LYS A 150 -11.18 10.35 -18.30
C LYS A 150 -10.93 10.80 -19.75
#